data_AF-Q71D65-F1
#
_entry.id   AF-Q71D65-F1
#
_cell.length_a   1.000
_cell.length_b   1.000
_cell.length_c   1.000
_cell.angle_alpha   90.00
_cell.angle_beta   90.00
_cell.angle_gamma   90.00
#
_symmetry.space_group_name_H-M   'P 1'
#
loop_
_entity.id
_entity.type
_entity.pdbx_description
1 polymer ?
#
loop_
_entity_poly.entity_id
_entity_poly.type
_entity_poly.pdbx_seq_one_letter_code
_entity_poly.pdbx_strand_id
1 'polypeptide(L)'
;MPQKAYQAIKRCMHDIHINGGLYERAKTDFVFVRCLLAINQNNVEERKAQLLKSLEILERAAQSFKKLSAHSKVLDVYVFLAQRFNEFGERNLRNKYAGEFRRYFTDHPIPREYLGSP
;
A
#
# COMPACT_ATOMS: atom_id res chain seq x y z
N MET A 1 -13.69 -3.34 13.36
CA MET A 1 -14.01 -4.03 12.09
C MET A 1 -12.84 -4.41 11.15
N PRO A 2 -11.55 -4.02 11.36
CA PRO A 2 -10.45 -4.43 10.47
C PRO A 2 -10.23 -5.95 10.36
N GLN A 3 -10.43 -6.68 11.46
CA GLN A 3 -10.19 -8.12 11.51
C GLN A 3 -11.16 -8.94 10.66
N LYS A 4 -12.44 -8.54 10.60
CA LYS A 4 -13.42 -9.16 9.70
C LYS A 4 -13.09 -8.91 8.24
N ALA A 5 -12.68 -7.68 7.90
CA ALA A 5 -12.25 -7.33 6.54
C ALA A 5 -10.99 -8.11 6.13
N TYR A 6 -10.00 -8.21 7.02
CA TYR A 6 -8.81 -9.03 6.80
C TYR A 6 -9.15 -10.50 6.54
N GLN A 7 -10.02 -11.09 7.34
CA GLN A 7 -10.44 -12.48 7.14
C GLN A 7 -11.18 -12.68 5.81
N ALA A 8 -12.05 -11.74 5.43
CA ALA A 8 -12.76 -11.79 4.15
C ALA A 8 -11.77 -11.72 2.97
N ILE A 9 -10.83 -10.76 3.01
CA ILE A 9 -9.80 -10.62 1.97
C ILE A 9 -8.92 -11.86 1.90
N LYS A 10 -8.45 -12.36 3.04
CA LYS A 10 -7.60 -13.55 3.09
C LYS A 10 -8.26 -14.77 2.46
N ARG A 11 -9.60 -14.90 2.57
CA ARG A 11 -10.36 -16.00 1.95
C ARG A 11 -10.43 -15.88 0.43
N CYS A 12 -10.65 -14.69 -0.12
CA CYS A 12 -10.79 -14.50 -1.57
C CYS A 12 -9.46 -14.19 -2.28
N MET A 13 -8.39 -13.90 -1.55
CA MET A 13 -7.10 -13.50 -2.11
C MET A 13 -6.51 -14.55 -3.07
N HIS A 14 -6.64 -15.83 -2.74
CA HIS A 14 -6.16 -16.92 -3.60
C HIS A 14 -6.87 -16.92 -4.96
N ASP A 15 -8.20 -16.85 -4.96
CA ASP A 15 -9.00 -16.82 -6.18
C ASP A 15 -8.72 -15.57 -7.02
N ILE A 16 -8.53 -14.42 -6.38
CA ILE A 16 -8.17 -13.17 -7.07
C ILE A 16 -6.77 -13.25 -7.67
N HIS A 17 -5.81 -13.88 -7.00
CA HIS A 17 -4.45 -14.07 -7.54
C HIS A 17 -4.41 -14.99 -8.75
N ILE A 18 -5.28 -16.01 -8.80
CA ILE A 18 -5.39 -16.91 -9.94
C ILE A 18 -6.17 -16.26 -11.08
N ASN A 19 -7.38 -15.77 -10.79
CA ASN A 19 -8.37 -15.41 -11.81
C ASN A 19 -8.54 -13.89 -12.01
N GLY A 20 -8.13 -13.08 -11.04
CA GLY A 20 -8.33 -11.63 -11.08
C GLY A 20 -7.42 -10.94 -12.11
N GLY A 21 -7.84 -9.78 -12.61
CA GLY A 21 -7.00 -8.93 -13.44
C GLY A 21 -5.84 -8.31 -12.63
N LEU A 22 -4.80 -7.83 -13.33
CA LEU A 22 -3.61 -7.24 -12.67
C LEU A 22 -3.98 -6.11 -11.69
N TYR A 23 -4.99 -5.30 -12.02
CA TYR A 23 -5.47 -4.24 -11.16
C TYR A 23 -6.07 -4.78 -9.85
N GLU A 24 -6.97 -5.76 -9.94
CA GLU A 24 -7.62 -6.34 -8.77
C GLU A 24 -6.63 -7.10 -7.89
N ARG A 25 -5.62 -7.76 -8.47
CA ARG A 25 -4.52 -8.38 -7.71
C ARG A 25 -3.76 -7.34 -6.89
N ALA A 26 -3.29 -6.27 -7.54
CA ALA A 26 -2.54 -5.19 -6.88
C ALA A 26 -3.36 -4.48 -5.80
N LYS A 27 -4.65 -4.23 -6.07
CA LYS A 27 -5.59 -3.66 -5.11
C LYS A 27 -5.81 -4.58 -3.92
N THR A 28 -5.97 -5.88 -4.16
CA THR A 28 -6.16 -6.87 -3.09
C THR A 28 -4.93 -6.93 -2.19
N ASP A 29 -3.73 -6.98 -2.78
CA ASP A 29 -2.46 -6.91 -2.06
C ASP A 29 -2.38 -5.66 -1.18
N PHE A 30 -2.69 -4.49 -1.74
CA PHE A 30 -2.63 -3.23 -1.01
C PHE A 30 -3.63 -3.19 0.15
N VAL A 31 -4.89 -3.58 -0.07
CA VAL A 31 -5.93 -3.58 0.96
C VAL A 31 -5.63 -4.64 2.03
N PHE A 32 -5.13 -5.81 1.66
CA PHE A 32 -4.72 -6.86 2.59
C PHE A 32 -3.72 -6.33 3.62
N VAL A 33 -2.65 -5.67 3.17
CA VAL A 33 -1.62 -5.12 4.06
C VAL A 33 -2.17 -3.99 4.92
N ARG A 34 -3.03 -3.12 4.37
CA ARG A 34 -3.71 -2.07 5.16
C ARG A 34 -4.56 -2.67 6.27
N CYS A 35 -5.31 -3.73 5.99
CA CYS A 35 -6.11 -4.43 6.99
C CYS A 35 -5.23 -5.12 8.03
N LEU A 36 -4.13 -5.77 7.62
CA LEU A 36 -3.17 -6.41 8.52
C LEU A 36 -2.64 -5.42 9.55
N LEU A 37 -2.16 -4.26 9.11
CA LEU A 37 -1.61 -3.22 10.00
C LEU A 37 -2.66 -2.55 10.88
N ALA A 38 -3.93 -2.58 10.46
CA ALA A 38 -5.04 -2.03 11.24
C ALA A 38 -5.60 -3.01 12.29
N ILE A 39 -5.21 -4.29 12.30
CA ILE A 39 -5.62 -5.24 13.34
C ILE A 39 -4.82 -4.98 14.63
N ASN A 40 -3.52 -4.75 14.52
CA ASN A 40 -2.61 -4.65 15.67
C ASN A 40 -2.32 -3.20 16.09
N GLN A 41 -3.33 -2.34 16.15
CA GLN A 41 -3.15 -0.87 16.36
C GLN A 41 -2.32 -0.52 17.61
N ASN A 42 -2.41 -1.33 18.67
CA ASN A 42 -1.78 -1.06 19.97
C ASN A 42 -0.32 -1.48 20.07
N ASN A 43 0.22 -2.23 19.10
CA ASN A 43 1.61 -2.72 19.13
C ASN A 43 2.41 -2.16 17.95
N VAL A 44 3.14 -1.08 18.20
CA VAL A 44 3.92 -0.35 17.18
C VAL A 44 5.02 -1.23 16.58
N GLU A 45 5.76 -1.97 17.40
CA GLU A 45 6.85 -2.84 16.95
C GLU A 45 6.35 -3.97 16.07
N GLU A 46 5.22 -4.59 16.45
CA GLU A 46 4.61 -5.63 15.64
C GLU A 46 4.09 -5.09 14.30
N ARG A 47 3.45 -3.92 14.30
CA ARG A 47 3.02 -3.24 13.06
C ARG A 47 4.21 -2.91 12.16
N LYS A 48 5.31 -2.44 12.73
CA LYS A 48 6.55 -2.16 12.00
C LYS A 48 7.11 -3.44 11.38
N ALA A 49 7.22 -4.52 12.15
CA ALA A 49 7.69 -5.80 11.66
C ALA A 49 6.78 -6.36 10.55
N GLN A 50 5.46 -6.24 10.70
CA GLN A 50 4.49 -6.63 9.67
C GLN A 50 4.62 -5.79 8.39
N LEU A 51 4.82 -4.47 8.51
CA LEU A 51 5.01 -3.60 7.37
C LEU A 51 6.29 -3.97 6.60
N LEU A 52 7.40 -4.20 7.31
CA LEU A 52 8.66 -4.61 6.70
C LEU A 52 8.53 -5.95 5.97
N LYS A 53 7.85 -6.93 6.57
CA LYS A 53 7.53 -8.22 5.92
C LYS A 53 6.62 -8.07 4.70
N SER A 54 5.76 -7.05 4.69
CA SER A 54 4.81 -6.80 3.59
C SER A 54 5.37 -5.86 2.51
N LEU A 55 6.60 -5.39 2.65
CA LEU A 55 7.13 -4.32 1.81
C LEU A 55 7.20 -4.73 0.34
N GLU A 56 7.66 -5.95 0.07
CA GLU A 56 7.76 -6.50 -1.28
C GLU A 56 6.38 -6.59 -1.96
N ILE A 57 5.34 -6.95 -1.19
CA ILE A 57 3.95 -7.01 -1.68
C ILE A 57 3.47 -5.61 -2.08
N LEU A 58 3.76 -4.59 -1.26
CA LEU A 58 3.39 -3.21 -1.54
C LEU A 58 4.16 -2.62 -2.73
N GLU A 59 5.46 -2.87 -2.83
CA GLU A 59 6.27 -2.43 -3.97
C GLU A 59 5.80 -3.11 -5.28
N ARG A 60 5.44 -4.40 -5.22
CA ARG A 60 4.86 -5.14 -6.35
C ARG A 60 3.48 -4.60 -6.75
N ALA A 61 2.64 -4.22 -5.79
CA ALA A 61 1.36 -3.59 -6.06
C ALA A 61 1.56 -2.23 -6.77
N ALA A 62 2.49 -1.40 -6.30
CA ALA A 62 2.84 -0.15 -6.96
C ALA A 62 3.32 -0.38 -8.40
N GLN A 63 4.18 -1.38 -8.64
CA GLN A 63 4.64 -1.70 -10.00
C GLN A 63 3.51 -2.18 -10.91
N SER A 64 2.59 -2.99 -10.38
CA SER A 64 1.39 -3.42 -11.12
C SER A 64 0.50 -2.24 -11.48
N PHE A 65 0.30 -1.28 -10.57
CA PHE A 65 -0.43 -0.04 -10.87
C PHE A 65 0.31 0.83 -11.91
N LYS A 66 1.65 0.91 -11.87
CA LYS A 66 2.44 1.61 -12.89
C LYS A 66 2.24 1.01 -14.27
N LYS A 67 2.27 -0.32 -14.40
CA LYS A 67 2.03 -1.03 -15.67
C LYS A 67 0.66 -0.73 -16.28
N LEU A 68 -0.32 -0.44 -15.44
CA LEU A 68 -1.70 -0.13 -15.84
C LEU A 68 -1.95 1.37 -15.99
N SER A 69 -0.93 2.22 -15.82
CA SER A 69 -1.06 3.68 -15.76
C SER A 69 -2.09 4.16 -14.72
N ALA A 70 -2.29 3.38 -13.66
CA ALA A 70 -3.16 3.74 -12.54
C ALA A 70 -2.40 4.67 -11.56
N HIS A 71 -2.03 5.85 -12.06
CA HIS A 71 -1.09 6.76 -11.38
C HIS A 71 -1.51 7.15 -9.97
N SER A 72 -2.80 7.40 -9.74
CA SER A 72 -3.34 7.69 -8.40
C SER A 72 -3.07 6.56 -7.41
N LYS A 73 -3.20 5.30 -7.84
CA LYS A 73 -2.95 4.15 -6.98
C LYS A 73 -1.46 3.93 -6.69
N VAL A 74 -0.58 4.25 -7.63
CA VAL A 74 0.88 4.25 -7.38
C VAL A 74 1.21 5.24 -6.27
N LEU A 75 0.66 6.45 -6.37
CA LEU A 75 0.86 7.53 -5.42
C LEU A 75 0.26 7.20 -4.05
N ASP A 76 -0.93 6.61 -4.00
CA ASP A 76 -1.55 6.11 -2.77
C ASP A 76 -0.61 5.14 -2.01
N VAL A 77 0.05 4.22 -2.73
CA VAL A 77 0.99 3.26 -2.11
C VAL A 77 2.22 3.99 -1.55
N TYR A 78 2.80 4.94 -2.29
CA TYR A 78 3.98 5.67 -1.81
C TYR A 78 3.68 6.58 -0.62
N VAL A 79 2.53 7.28 -0.63
CA VAL A 79 2.08 8.06 0.53
C VAL A 79 1.86 7.14 1.72
N PHE A 80 1.17 6.02 1.52
CA PHE A 80 0.93 5.05 2.59
C PHE A 80 2.24 4.57 3.23
N LEU A 81 3.23 4.17 2.42
CA LEU A 81 4.53 3.74 2.92
C LEU A 81 5.26 4.88 3.66
N ALA A 82 5.31 6.07 3.08
CA ALA A 82 5.96 7.23 3.69
C ALA A 82 5.33 7.59 5.05
N GLN A 83 4.00 7.59 5.14
CA GLN A 83 3.27 7.86 6.38
C GLN A 83 3.55 6.80 7.45
N ARG A 84 3.50 5.51 7.11
CA ARG A 84 3.73 4.45 8.10
C ARG A 84 5.18 4.41 8.58
N PHE A 85 6.16 4.62 7.70
CA PHE A 85 7.54 4.74 8.15
C PHE A 85 7.79 6.02 8.95
N ASN A 86 7.04 7.10 8.69
CA ASN A 86 7.06 8.29 9.55
C ASN A 86 6.52 7.98 10.95
N GLU A 87 5.39 7.27 11.05
CA GLU A 87 4.82 6.81 12.33
C GLU A 87 5.81 5.97 13.15
N PHE A 88 6.66 5.18 12.48
CA PHE A 88 7.65 4.31 13.12
C PHE A 88 9.03 4.97 13.35
N GLY A 89 9.20 6.26 13.01
CA GLY A 89 10.48 6.95 13.14
C GLY A 89 11.56 6.54 12.12
N GLU A 90 11.21 5.74 11.10
CA GLU A 90 12.11 5.22 10.08
C GLU A 90 12.40 6.26 8.99
N ARG A 91 13.25 7.24 9.32
CA ARG A 91 13.51 8.41 8.47
C ARG A 91 14.02 8.07 7.08
N ASN A 92 14.91 7.09 6.95
CA ASN A 92 15.50 6.71 5.67
C ASN A 92 14.45 6.14 4.72
N LEU A 93 13.61 5.22 5.21
CA LEU A 93 12.53 4.62 4.44
C LEU A 93 11.44 5.64 4.12
N ARG A 94 11.07 6.50 5.08
CA ARG A 94 10.15 7.60 4.85
C ARG A 94 10.64 8.50 3.71
N ASN A 95 11.91 8.91 3.74
CA ASN A 95 12.49 9.78 2.71
C ASN A 95 12.55 9.09 1.35
N LYS A 96 12.86 7.78 1.30
CA LYS A 96 12.80 6.98 0.07
C LYS A 96 11.42 7.11 -0.57
N TYR A 97 10.35 6.75 0.13
CA TYR A 97 9.00 6.73 -0.46
C TYR A 97 8.41 8.12 -0.70
N ALA A 98 8.74 9.13 0.13
CA ALA A 98 8.38 10.51 -0.14
C ALA A 98 9.09 11.05 -1.41
N GLY A 99 10.35 10.65 -1.63
CA GLY A 99 11.10 10.95 -2.84
C GLY A 99 10.50 10.27 -4.07
N GLU A 100 10.15 9.00 -3.98
CA GLU A 100 9.48 8.25 -5.06
C GLU A 100 8.12 8.87 -5.41
N PHE A 101 7.32 9.25 -4.41
CA PHE A 101 6.08 10.00 -4.63
C PHE A 101 6.34 11.28 -5.41
N ARG A 102 7.30 12.11 -4.97
CA ARG A 102 7.58 13.40 -5.60
C ARG A 102 8.04 13.24 -7.04
N ARG A 103 8.97 12.32 -7.31
CA ARG A 103 9.45 12.02 -8.67
C ARG A 103 8.29 11.59 -9.55
N TYR A 104 7.52 10.59 -9.10
CA TYR A 104 6.44 10.03 -9.90
C TYR A 104 5.30 11.02 -10.17
N PHE A 105 4.93 11.84 -9.18
CA PHE A 105 3.91 12.89 -9.32
C PHE A 105 4.35 14.01 -10.25
N THR A 106 5.66 14.33 -10.30
CA THR A 106 6.18 15.35 -11.22
C THR A 106 6.01 14.89 -12.67
N ASP A 107 6.28 13.61 -12.94
CA ASP A 107 6.14 13.02 -14.27
C ASP A 107 4.68 12.75 -14.64
N HIS A 108 3.82 12.50 -13.65
CA HIS A 108 2.40 12.13 -13.83
C HIS A 108 1.51 12.93 -12.87
N PRO A 109 1.33 14.24 -13.11
CA PRO A 109 0.53 15.08 -12.25
C PRO A 109 -0.93 14.62 -12.28
N ILE A 110 -1.53 14.43 -11.11
CA ILE A 110 -2.93 14.09 -10.97
C ILE A 110 -3.68 15.13 -10.13
N PRO A 111 -4.96 15.39 -10.43
CA PRO A 111 -5.80 16.23 -9.58
C PRO A 111 -5.87 15.70 -8.15
N ARG A 112 -5.82 16.61 -7.17
CA ARG A 112 -5.78 16.25 -5.74
C ARG A 112 -6.99 15.45 -5.28
N GLU A 113 -8.14 15.61 -5.93
CA GLU A 113 -9.37 14.86 -5.65
C GLU A 113 -9.24 13.33 -5.86
N TYR A 114 -8.26 12.88 -6.65
CA TYR A 114 -7.99 11.46 -6.88
C TYR A 114 -6.91 10.87 -5.97
N LEU A 115 -6.26 11.69 -5.14
CA LEU A 115 -5.39 11.21 -4.08
C LEU A 115 -6.29 10.73 -2.93
N GLY A 116 -6.09 9.53 -2.42
CA GLY A 116 -6.86 9.05 -1.27
C GLY A 116 -6.74 10.04 -0.10
N SER A 117 -7.87 10.54 0.41
CA SER A 117 -7.90 11.42 1.57
C SER A 117 -7.11 10.80 2.75
N PRO A 118 -6.34 11.60 3.50
CA PRO A 118 -5.53 11.12 4.64
C PRO A 118 -6.37 10.40 5.71
#